data_AF-A0A8D5FE33-F1
#
_entry.id   AF-A0A8D5FE33-F1
#
_cell.length_a   1.000
_cell.length_b   1.000
_cell.length_c   1.000
_cell.angle_alpha   90.00
_cell.angle_beta   90.00
_cell.angle_gamma   90.00
#
_symmetry.space_group_name_H-M   'P 1'
#
loop_
_entity.id
_entity.type
_entity.pdbx_description
1 polymer ?
#
loop_
_entity_poly.entity_id
_entity_poly.type
_entity_poly.pdbx_seq_one_letter_code
_entity_poly.pdbx_strand_id
1 'polypeptide(L)'
;MLKKKKRFLRPPGARTEKEFLSRCLQCGQCAQVCIYDCIVMRTGFNPFVAGTPEINPRVAACHLCMRCSAICPSDALHDIPIEEVRMGFAVIDREKCFQWAGTLLCRSCYERCPVKWVAMKLERGEYPVITEKCAGCGLCEHVCPAHAITITPTRFVEEGGEKTDDGGKG
;
A
#
# COMPACT_ATOMS: atom_id res chain seq x y z
N MET A 1 -4.19 18.74 -17.19
CA MET A 1 -3.20 17.88 -16.52
C MET A 1 -3.84 17.26 -15.29
N LEU A 2 -4.25 15.99 -15.36
CA LEU A 2 -4.80 15.27 -14.20
C LEU A 2 -3.71 15.24 -13.11
N LYS A 3 -3.93 15.99 -12.02
CA LYS A 3 -3.10 15.89 -10.82
C LYS A 3 -3.13 14.41 -10.40
N LYS A 4 -2.06 13.66 -10.68
CA LYS A 4 -1.90 12.29 -10.17
C LYS A 4 -2.00 12.39 -8.66
N LYS A 5 -3.16 12.04 -8.07
CA LYS A 5 -3.35 11.99 -6.62
C LYS A 5 -2.17 11.19 -6.07
N LYS A 6 -1.38 11.77 -5.17
CA LYS A 6 -0.26 11.07 -4.55
C LYS A 6 -0.85 9.90 -3.75
N ARG A 7 -0.55 8.67 -4.17
CA ARG A 7 -1.06 7.43 -3.58
C ARG A 7 -0.12 6.99 -2.48
N PHE A 8 -0.33 7.55 -1.30
CA PHE A 8 0.34 7.10 -0.09
C PHE A 8 -0.47 6.00 0.59
N LEU A 9 0.25 5.03 1.13
CA LEU A 9 -0.29 3.92 1.92
C LEU A 9 -0.10 4.22 3.41
N ARG A 10 -1.01 3.71 4.24
CA ARG A 10 -0.76 3.61 5.67
C ARG A 10 0.20 2.43 5.93
N PRO A 11 0.99 2.46 7.02
CA PRO A 11 1.76 1.29 7.45
C PRO A 11 0.90 0.03 7.62
N PRO A 12 1.49 -1.18 7.60
CA PRO A 12 0.75 -2.41 7.80
C PRO A 12 0.02 -2.40 9.16
N GLY A 13 -1.11 -3.09 9.22
CA GLY A 13 -1.96 -3.12 10.41
C GLY A 13 -2.77 -1.86 10.65
N ALA A 14 -2.71 -0.83 9.80
CA ALA A 14 -3.55 0.34 9.98
C ALA A 14 -5.03 -0.04 10.12
N ARG A 15 -5.68 0.54 11.15
CA ARG A 15 -7.13 0.52 11.29
C ARG A 15 -7.80 1.18 10.07
N THR A 16 -9.13 1.15 10.02
CA THR A 16 -9.89 1.95 9.04
C THR A 16 -9.43 3.41 9.08
N GLU A 17 -9.50 4.15 7.97
CA GLU A 17 -8.91 5.50 7.93
C GLU A 17 -9.48 6.40 9.04
N LYS A 18 -10.79 6.29 9.33
CA LYS A 18 -11.44 7.01 10.42
C LYS A 18 -10.86 6.65 11.79
N GLU A 19 -10.74 5.36 12.11
CA GLU A 19 -10.19 4.92 13.40
C GLU A 19 -8.71 5.26 13.53
N PHE A 20 -7.94 5.04 12.46
CA PHE A 20 -6.52 5.36 12.40
C PHE A 20 -6.28 6.83 12.73
N LEU A 21 -7.01 7.75 12.08
CA LEU A 21 -6.88 9.19 12.32
C LEU A 21 -7.30 9.58 13.74
N SER A 22 -8.29 8.91 14.32
CA SER A 22 -8.72 9.18 15.71
C SER A 22 -7.75 8.65 16.78
N ARG A 23 -6.93 7.64 16.44
CA ARG A 23 -6.03 6.94 17.38
C ARG A 23 -4.57 7.32 17.23
N CYS A 24 -4.13 7.73 16.04
CA CYS A 24 -2.72 7.97 15.78
C CYS A 24 -2.22 9.15 16.63
N LEU A 25 -1.29 8.88 17.55
CA LEU A 25 -0.68 9.91 18.41
C LEU A 25 0.38 10.75 17.69
N GLN A 26 0.64 10.47 16.40
CA GLN A 26 1.65 11.16 15.60
C GLN A 26 3.07 11.08 16.21
N CYS A 27 3.33 10.05 17.02
CA CYS A 27 4.55 9.92 17.83
C CYS A 27 5.80 9.49 17.05
N GLY A 28 5.65 9.03 15.80
CA GLY A 28 6.76 8.66 14.93
C GLY A 28 7.46 7.33 15.24
N GLN A 29 7.06 6.58 16.28
CA GLN A 29 7.72 5.32 16.65
C GLN A 29 7.71 4.29 15.51
N CYS A 30 6.61 4.21 14.76
CA CYS A 30 6.50 3.34 13.57
C CYS A 30 7.57 3.64 12.51
N ALA A 31 7.92 4.92 12.31
CA ALA A 31 8.98 5.33 11.40
C ALA A 31 10.36 4.96 11.95
N GLN A 32 10.61 5.20 13.25
CA GLN A 32 11.90 4.91 13.89
C GLN A 32 12.26 3.41 13.90
N VAL A 33 11.27 2.52 14.04
CA VAL A 33 11.52 1.06 14.03
C VAL A 33 11.56 0.45 12.62
N CYS A 34 11.30 1.25 11.58
CA CYS A 34 11.24 0.78 10.20
C CYS A 34 12.66 0.61 9.62
N ILE A 35 13.22 -0.60 9.71
CA ILE A 35 14.57 -0.91 9.18
C ILE A 35 14.72 -0.79 7.66
N TYR A 36 13.63 -0.56 6.94
CA TYR A 36 13.61 -0.37 5.49
C TYR A 36 13.38 1.10 5.10
N ASP A 37 13.28 2.00 6.09
CA ASP A 37 13.09 3.44 5.92
C ASP A 37 11.94 3.82 4.97
N CYS A 38 10.88 3.01 4.93
CA CYS A 38 9.77 3.21 4.01
C CYS A 38 8.63 4.04 4.59
N ILE A 39 8.61 4.27 5.90
CA ILE A 39 7.62 5.07 6.60
C ILE A 39 8.15 6.49 6.79
N VAL A 40 7.43 7.46 6.25
CA VAL A 40 7.70 8.89 6.45
C VAL A 40 6.54 9.56 7.17
N MET A 41 6.84 10.50 8.04
CA MET A 41 5.81 11.29 8.71
C MET A 41 5.32 12.39 7.77
N ARG A 42 4.01 12.43 7.52
CA ARG A 42 3.41 13.39 6.59
C ARG A 42 3.65 14.82 7.06
N THR A 43 4.19 15.65 6.17
CA THR A 43 4.33 17.09 6.37
C THR A 43 3.17 17.86 5.73
N GLY A 44 2.92 19.09 6.20
CA GLY A 44 1.94 20.01 5.63
C GLY A 44 0.99 20.60 6.67
N PHE A 45 0.04 21.41 6.19
CA PHE A 45 -0.83 22.23 7.03
C PHE A 45 -2.22 21.65 7.27
N ASN A 46 -2.57 20.51 6.64
CA ASN A 46 -3.87 19.88 6.90
C ASN A 46 -3.81 19.20 8.28
N PRO A 47 -4.49 19.74 9.31
CA PRO A 47 -4.35 19.26 10.69
C PRO A 47 -4.89 17.84 10.88
N PHE A 48 -5.77 17.38 9.99
CA PHE A 48 -6.37 16.05 10.08
C PHE A 48 -5.41 14.93 9.69
N VAL A 49 -4.38 15.22 8.88
CA VAL A 49 -3.48 14.18 8.35
C VAL A 49 -2.00 14.53 8.51
N ALA A 50 -1.65 15.78 8.81
CA ALA A 50 -0.28 16.16 9.13
C ALA A 50 0.22 15.35 10.35
N GLY A 51 1.50 14.98 10.35
CA GLY A 51 2.08 14.17 11.43
C GLY A 51 1.67 12.70 11.43
N THR A 52 0.86 12.23 10.47
CA THR A 52 0.54 10.80 10.35
C THR A 52 1.55 10.06 9.46
N PRO A 53 1.86 8.79 9.75
CA PRO A 53 2.79 8.00 8.94
C PRO A 53 2.20 7.61 7.58
N GLU A 54 3.05 7.63 6.56
CA GLU A 54 2.74 7.33 5.17
C GLU A 54 3.88 6.56 4.50
N ILE A 55 3.54 5.72 3.52
CA ILE A 55 4.50 4.97 2.69
C ILE A 55 4.25 5.34 1.22
N ASN A 56 5.32 5.69 0.51
CA ASN A 56 5.30 5.80 -0.94
C ASN A 56 6.08 4.61 -1.54
N PRO A 57 5.38 3.59 -2.08
CA PRO A 57 6.03 2.38 -2.56
C PRO A 57 6.97 2.62 -3.75
N ARG A 58 6.84 3.74 -4.46
CA ARG A 58 7.77 4.11 -5.53
C ARG A 58 9.12 4.60 -5.01
N VAL A 59 9.18 5.10 -3.78
CA VAL A 59 10.42 5.56 -3.13
C VAL A 59 11.02 4.41 -2.32
N ALA A 60 10.24 3.83 -1.41
CA ALA A 60 10.62 2.68 -0.61
C ALA A 60 9.36 1.89 -0.23
N ALA A 61 9.39 0.57 -0.43
CA ALA A 61 8.23 -0.30 -0.21
C ALA A 61 8.27 -0.99 1.16
N CYS A 62 7.10 -1.39 1.65
CA CYS A 62 6.99 -2.14 2.89
C CYS A 62 7.32 -3.62 2.67
N HIS A 63 8.14 -4.19 3.55
CA HIS A 63 8.51 -5.60 3.53
C HIS A 63 7.66 -6.49 4.45
N LEU A 64 6.63 -5.94 5.08
CA LEU A 64 5.71 -6.67 5.99
C LEU A 64 6.42 -7.33 7.18
N CYS A 65 7.46 -6.69 7.74
CA CYS A 65 8.12 -7.18 8.96
C CYS A 65 7.33 -6.91 10.25
N MET A 66 6.21 -6.20 10.17
CA MET A 66 5.25 -5.89 11.24
C MET A 66 5.78 -5.12 12.47
N ARG A 67 7.07 -4.79 12.54
CA ARG A 67 7.67 -4.04 13.68
C ARG A 67 6.94 -2.73 14.00
N CYS A 68 6.50 -2.01 12.98
CA CYS A 68 5.78 -0.75 13.15
C CYS A 68 4.40 -0.91 13.79
N SER A 69 3.73 -2.03 13.56
CA SER A 69 2.42 -2.36 14.15
C SER A 69 2.60 -2.84 15.58
N ALA A 70 3.58 -3.72 15.82
CA ALA A 70 3.89 -4.24 17.14
C ALA A 70 4.30 -3.17 18.18
N ILE A 71 4.85 -2.04 17.73
CA ILE A 71 5.26 -0.94 18.63
C ILE A 71 4.19 0.14 18.81
N CYS A 72 3.07 0.10 18.09
CA CYS A 72 2.12 1.21 18.07
C CYS A 72 1.37 1.33 19.42
N PRO A 73 1.64 2.36 20.24
CA PRO A 73 1.12 2.42 21.62
C PRO A 73 -0.38 2.73 21.68
N SER A 74 -0.94 3.31 20.62
CA SER A 74 -2.35 3.72 20.57
C SER A 74 -3.24 2.79 19.77
N ASP A 75 -2.67 1.67 19.28
CA ASP A 75 -3.42 0.69 18.51
C ASP A 75 -4.00 1.25 17.20
N ALA A 76 -3.43 2.37 16.70
CA ALA A 76 -3.73 2.89 15.37
C ALA A 76 -3.22 1.95 14.27
N LEU A 77 -2.13 1.24 14.56
CA LEU A 77 -1.62 0.11 13.78
C LEU A 77 -1.77 -1.15 14.63
N HIS A 78 -2.60 -2.07 14.19
CA HIS A 78 -2.84 -3.39 14.76
C HIS A 78 -1.73 -4.38 14.48
N ASP A 79 -1.29 -5.10 15.51
CA ASP A 79 -0.45 -6.28 15.35
C ASP A 79 -1.32 -7.49 14.96
N ILE A 80 -1.32 -7.80 13.68
CA ILE A 80 -2.14 -8.85 13.06
C ILE A 80 -1.27 -9.73 12.16
N PRO A 81 -1.70 -10.98 11.87
CA PRO A 81 -1.02 -11.82 10.89
C PRO A 81 -0.88 -11.12 9.52
N ILE A 82 0.21 -11.40 8.81
CA ILE A 82 0.54 -10.76 7.52
C ILE A 82 -0.58 -10.99 6.48
N GLU A 83 -1.25 -12.13 6.54
CA GLU A 83 -2.36 -12.52 5.67
C GLU A 83 -3.62 -11.66 5.84
N GLU A 84 -3.75 -10.98 6.97
CA GLU A 84 -4.87 -10.09 7.32
C GLU A 84 -4.56 -8.62 7.01
N VAL A 85 -3.30 -8.27 6.76
CA VAL A 85 -2.89 -6.90 6.44
C VAL A 85 -3.59 -6.40 5.17
N ARG A 86 -4.14 -5.17 5.21
CA ARG A 86 -4.80 -4.51 4.07
C ARG A 86 -4.32 -3.05 3.94
N MET A 87 -3.10 -2.84 3.47
CA MET A 87 -2.57 -1.48 3.19
C MET A 87 -3.13 -0.91 1.88
N GLY A 88 -3.42 -1.79 0.92
CA GLY A 88 -3.97 -1.46 -0.39
C GLY A 88 -4.11 -2.70 -1.26
N PHE A 89 -4.31 -2.51 -2.56
CA PHE A 89 -4.46 -3.58 -3.53
C PHE A 89 -3.64 -3.32 -4.79
N ALA A 90 -2.90 -4.32 -5.26
CA ALA A 90 -2.09 -4.20 -6.46
C ALA A 90 -2.92 -4.40 -7.74
N VAL A 91 -2.69 -3.55 -8.74
CA VAL A 91 -3.29 -3.65 -10.07
C VAL A 91 -2.17 -3.72 -11.11
N ILE A 92 -2.27 -4.69 -12.01
CA ILE A 92 -1.31 -4.90 -13.11
C ILE A 92 -1.94 -4.35 -14.41
N ASP A 93 -1.26 -3.38 -15.02
CA ASP A 93 -1.49 -2.95 -16.39
C ASP A 93 -0.89 -4.02 -17.33
N ARG A 94 -1.76 -4.84 -17.94
CA ARG A 94 -1.35 -5.98 -18.76
C ARG A 94 -0.68 -5.56 -20.08
N GLU A 95 -1.00 -4.38 -20.59
CA GLU A 95 -0.40 -3.85 -21.83
C GLU A 95 1.05 -3.42 -21.59
N LYS A 96 1.34 -2.86 -20.41
CA LYS A 96 2.72 -2.46 -20.04
C LYS A 96 3.55 -3.60 -19.48
N CYS A 97 2.94 -4.58 -18.83
CA CYS A 97 3.68 -5.64 -18.16
C CYS A 97 4.41 -6.53 -19.17
N PHE A 98 5.74 -6.62 -19.09
CA PHE A 98 6.56 -7.38 -20.04
C PHE A 98 6.13 -8.85 -20.21
N GLN A 99 5.75 -9.52 -19.13
CA GLN A 99 5.29 -10.91 -19.18
C GLN A 99 3.92 -11.04 -19.87
N TRP A 100 2.99 -10.13 -19.58
CA TRP A 100 1.66 -10.14 -20.20
C TRP A 100 1.69 -9.68 -21.66
N ALA A 101 2.51 -8.68 -21.98
CA ALA A 101 2.74 -8.18 -23.33
C ALA A 101 3.60 -9.12 -24.19
N GLY A 102 4.23 -10.14 -23.58
CA GLY A 102 5.09 -11.09 -24.29
C GLY A 102 6.40 -10.51 -24.80
N THR A 103 6.87 -9.39 -24.23
CA THR A 103 8.07 -8.68 -24.70
C THR A 103 9.35 -9.14 -24.01
N LEU A 104 9.26 -9.59 -22.76
CA LEU A 104 10.38 -10.13 -21.99
C LEU A 104 9.86 -11.05 -20.88
N LEU A 105 10.53 -12.19 -20.69
CA LEU A 105 10.26 -13.08 -19.56
C LEU A 105 10.57 -12.35 -18.24
N CYS A 106 9.54 -12.08 -17.44
CA CYS A 106 9.64 -11.26 -16.24
C CYS A 106 8.76 -11.79 -15.12
N ARG A 107 9.38 -12.10 -13.97
CA ARG A 107 8.69 -12.58 -12.75
C ARG A 107 9.03 -11.77 -11.51
N SER A 108 9.61 -10.57 -11.66
CA SER A 108 10.14 -9.77 -10.55
C SER A 108 9.09 -9.47 -9.46
N CYS A 109 7.86 -9.16 -9.86
CA CYS A 109 6.78 -8.89 -8.90
C CYS A 109 6.38 -10.13 -8.08
N TYR A 110 6.34 -11.29 -8.73
CA TYR A 110 6.03 -12.56 -8.10
C TYR A 110 7.14 -12.98 -7.14
N GLU A 111 8.41 -12.92 -7.57
CA GLU A 111 9.53 -13.33 -6.74
C GLU A 111 9.74 -12.43 -5.52
N ARG A 112 9.40 -11.14 -5.64
CA ARG A 112 9.53 -10.20 -4.53
C ARG A 112 8.31 -10.15 -3.60
N CYS A 113 7.19 -10.77 -3.96
CA CYS A 113 6.00 -10.75 -3.11
C CYS A 113 6.27 -11.57 -1.83
N PRO A 114 6.21 -10.96 -0.62
CA PRO A 114 6.51 -11.66 0.64
C PRO A 114 5.54 -12.81 0.95
N VAL A 115 4.35 -12.77 0.32
CA VAL A 115 3.27 -13.75 0.48
C VAL A 115 2.85 -14.32 -0.88
N LYS A 116 3.81 -14.52 -1.80
CA LYS A 116 3.55 -14.88 -3.22
C LYS A 116 2.54 -16.02 -3.38
N TRP A 117 2.65 -17.12 -2.64
CA TRP A 117 1.76 -18.27 -2.77
C TRP A 117 0.28 -17.99 -2.49
N VAL A 118 -0.01 -16.94 -1.73
CA VAL A 118 -1.36 -16.58 -1.30
C VAL A 118 -1.85 -15.31 -2.00
N ALA A 119 -1.01 -14.26 -2.06
CA ALA A 119 -1.35 -12.93 -2.58
C ALA A 119 -1.14 -12.75 -4.10
N MET A 120 -0.28 -13.56 -4.73
CA MET A 120 0.05 -13.43 -6.16
C MET A 120 0.37 -14.77 -6.80
N LYS A 121 -0.55 -15.31 -7.59
CA LYS A 121 -0.38 -16.62 -8.24
C LYS A 121 0.21 -16.47 -9.64
N LEU A 122 0.74 -17.57 -10.19
CA LEU A 122 1.12 -17.67 -11.60
C LEU A 122 0.04 -18.44 -12.36
N GLU A 123 -0.74 -17.74 -13.17
CA GLU A 123 -1.71 -18.33 -14.09
C GLU A 123 -0.96 -19.01 -15.24
N ARG A 124 -1.34 -20.26 -15.56
CA ARG A 124 -0.62 -21.14 -16.50
C ARG A 124 0.86 -21.32 -16.19
N GLY A 125 1.27 -21.11 -14.94
CA GLY A 125 2.68 -21.19 -14.51
C GLY A 125 3.55 -19.99 -14.91
N GLU A 126 2.99 -18.99 -15.59
CA GLU A 126 3.78 -17.92 -16.21
C GLU A 126 3.29 -16.51 -15.85
N TYR A 127 1.98 -16.30 -15.80
CA TYR A 127 1.42 -14.95 -15.75
C TYR A 127 1.08 -14.53 -14.32
N PRO A 128 1.68 -13.46 -13.77
CA PRO A 128 1.37 -13.01 -12.42
C PRO A 128 -0.07 -12.47 -12.35
N VAL A 129 -0.84 -13.00 -11.41
CA VAL A 129 -2.21 -12.60 -11.09
C VAL A 129 -2.31 -12.28 -9.60
N ILE A 130 -2.85 -11.10 -9.28
CA ILE A 130 -3.08 -10.66 -7.90
C ILE A 130 -4.36 -11.30 -7.35
N THR A 131 -4.33 -11.79 -6.12
CA THR A 131 -5.50 -12.35 -5.43
C THR A 131 -6.07 -11.36 -4.42
N GLU A 132 -7.26 -11.65 -3.90
CA GLU A 132 -7.93 -10.93 -2.80
C GLU A 132 -7.12 -10.89 -1.49
N LYS A 133 -6.10 -11.73 -1.36
CA LYS A 133 -5.18 -11.77 -0.21
C LYS A 133 -4.00 -10.81 -0.35
N CYS A 134 -4.01 -9.94 -1.36
CA CYS A 134 -3.01 -8.89 -1.51
C CYS A 134 -2.98 -7.96 -0.29
N ALA A 135 -1.82 -7.88 0.37
CA ALA A 135 -1.62 -6.95 1.48
C ALA A 135 -1.45 -5.49 1.02
N GLY A 136 -1.11 -5.26 -0.26
CA GLY A 136 -0.86 -3.93 -0.80
C GLY A 136 0.44 -3.28 -0.33
N CYS A 137 1.45 -4.06 0.07
CA CYS A 137 2.71 -3.53 0.61
C CYS A 137 3.56 -2.71 -0.39
N GLY A 138 3.26 -2.85 -1.69
CA GLY A 138 3.89 -2.07 -2.75
C GLY A 138 5.25 -2.55 -3.24
N LEU A 139 5.77 -3.67 -2.73
CA LEU A 139 7.01 -4.25 -3.25
C LEU A 139 6.94 -4.54 -4.75
N CYS A 140 5.82 -5.05 -5.23
CA CYS A 140 5.62 -5.32 -6.66
C CYS A 140 5.59 -4.04 -7.52
N GLU A 141 5.05 -2.93 -7.02
CA GLU A 141 5.12 -1.62 -7.70
C GLU A 141 6.56 -1.10 -7.72
N HIS A 142 7.28 -1.24 -6.60
CA HIS A 142 8.66 -0.79 -6.45
C HIS A 142 9.63 -1.50 -7.40
N VAL A 143 9.54 -2.83 -7.51
CA VAL A 143 10.50 -3.62 -8.30
C VAL A 143 10.10 -3.80 -9.76
N CYS A 144 8.93 -3.32 -10.19
CA CYS A 144 8.46 -3.54 -11.55
C CYS A 144 9.26 -2.69 -12.56
N PRO A 145 10.10 -3.30 -13.42
CA PRO A 145 10.93 -2.55 -14.36
C PRO A 145 10.10 -1.85 -15.45
N ALA A 146 8.91 -2.37 -15.75
CA ALA A 146 7.98 -1.78 -16.71
C ALA A 146 7.09 -0.68 -16.11
N HIS A 147 7.17 -0.44 -14.79
CA HIS A 147 6.23 0.41 -14.05
C HIS A 147 4.75 0.09 -14.33
N ALA A 148 4.46 -1.19 -14.61
CA ALA A 148 3.15 -1.69 -14.98
C ALA A 148 2.24 -1.97 -13.77
N ILE A 149 2.75 -1.85 -12.54
CA ILE A 149 2.01 -2.15 -11.32
C ILE A 149 1.76 -0.86 -10.55
N THR A 150 0.56 -0.77 -9.99
CA THR A 150 0.15 0.33 -9.11
C THR A 150 -0.54 -0.25 -7.88
N ILE A 151 -0.26 0.30 -6.69
CA ILE A 151 -1.07 0.04 -5.50
C ILE A 151 -2.17 1.10 -5.35
N THR A 152 -3.40 0.62 -5.15
CA THR A 152 -4.54 1.42 -4.73
C THR A 152 -4.69 1.31 -3.20
N PRO A 153 -4.50 2.40 -2.43
CA PRO A 153 -4.70 2.39 -0.97
C PRO A 153 -6.10 1.92 -0.57
N THR A 154 -6.21 1.13 0.50
CA THR A 154 -7.49 0.57 0.99
C THR A 154 -8.52 1.65 1.30
N ARG A 155 -8.08 2.76 1.90
CA ARG A 155 -8.94 3.92 2.23
C ARG A 155 -9.70 4.52 1.03
N PHE A 156 -9.21 4.33 -0.20
CA PHE A 156 -9.94 4.77 -1.41
C PHE A 156 -11.00 3.78 -1.87
N VAL A 157 -10.92 2.52 -1.43
CA VAL A 157 -11.95 1.51 -1.69
C VAL A 157 -13.13 1.70 -0.74
N GLU A 158 -12.87 2.15 0.50
CA GLU A 158 -13.89 2.47 1.50
C GLU A 158 -14.73 3.70 1.12
N GLU A 159 -14.10 4.75 0.57
CA GLU A 159 -14.79 5.96 0.07
C GLU A 159 -15.68 5.69 -1.16
N GLY A 160 -15.46 4.60 -1.90
CA GLY A 160 -16.26 4.25 -3.09
C GLY A 160 -17.67 3.75 -2.79
N GLY A 161 -18.02 3.52 -1.52
CA GLY A 161 -19.37 3.19 -1.05
C GLY A 161 -20.21 4.40 -0.63
N GLU A 162 -19.59 5.59 -0.52
CA GLU A 162 -20.25 6.82 -0.12
C GLU A 162 -20.21 7.79 -1.30
N LYS A 163 -21.38 8.06 -1.88
CA LYS A 163 -21.52 9.08 -2.92
C LYS A 163 -20.98 10.40 -2.36
N THR A 164 -19.79 10.80 -2.79
CA THR A 164 -19.35 12.18 -2.59
C THR A 164 -20.15 13.04 -3.56
N ASP A 165 -21.32 13.47 -3.10
CA ASP A 165 -21.97 14.68 -3.56
C ASP A 165 -21.03 15.86 -3.24
N ASP A 166 -20.05 16.12 -4.10
CA ASP A 166 -19.44 17.45 -4.17
C ASP A 166 -20.29 18.32 -5.09
N GLY A 167 -21.55 18.47 -4.68
CA GLY A 167 -22.42 19.55 -5.07
C GLY A 167 -22.08 20.78 -4.23
N GLY A 168 -21.42 21.75 -4.85
CA GLY A 168 -21.93 23.12 -4.81
C GLY A 168 -21.19 24.18 -4.00
N LYS A 169 -20.73 25.17 -4.78
CA LYS A 169 -20.99 26.62 -4.66
C LYS A 169 -20.14 27.45 -3.70
N GLY A 170 -19.71 28.59 -4.25
CA GLY A 170 -19.06 29.73 -3.61
C GLY A 170 -18.28 30.52 -4.65
#